data_AF-A0AAE2CM89-F1
#
_entry.id   AF-A0AAE2CM89-F1
#
_cell.length_a   1.000
_cell.length_b   1.000
_cell.length_c   1.000
_cell.angle_alpha   90.00
_cell.angle_beta   90.00
_cell.angle_gamma   90.00
#
_symmetry.space_group_name_H-M   'P 1'
#
loop_
_entity.id
_entity.type
_entity.pdbx_description
1 polymer ?
#
loop_
_entity_poly.entity_id
_entity_poly.type
_entity_poly.pdbx_seq_one_letter_code
_entity_poly.pdbx_strand_id
1 'polypeptide(L)'
;MVLMEEKTTSSSAKKTLQISLPYFLHPSDRPGAIITTCMLNGDNYDMWEKAMTNALRAKNKLGFIDGSLKKPDLDTLEASLWIACNSMLISWIFNSIENSIQPSITYEETVKAVWDDLRECFSIGNAPRIHELKG
;
A
#
# COMPACT_ATOMS: atom_id res chain seq x y z
N MET A 1 -33.27 27.52 -36.46
CA MET A 1 -31.90 28.03 -36.73
C MET A 1 -31.62 29.05 -35.64
N VAL A 2 -30.86 28.79 -34.58
CA VAL A 2 -29.67 27.96 -34.39
C VAL A 2 -29.73 27.30 -33.00
N LEU A 3 -29.46 25.98 -32.97
CA LEU A 3 -29.00 25.24 -31.79
C LEU A 3 -27.52 25.58 -31.56
N MET A 4 -27.07 25.68 -30.30
CA MET A 4 -25.72 25.34 -29.79
C MET A 4 -25.52 26.06 -28.44
N GLU A 5 -24.94 25.53 -27.38
CA GLU A 5 -24.53 24.18 -26.95
C GLU A 5 -24.04 24.41 -25.50
N GLU A 6 -24.71 23.85 -24.48
CA GLU A 6 -24.09 23.71 -23.15
C GLU A 6 -23.31 22.40 -23.14
N LYS A 7 -22.00 22.47 -23.33
CA LYS A 7 -21.12 21.35 -22.97
C LYS A 7 -19.70 21.82 -22.71
N THR A 8 -19.08 21.15 -21.74
CA THR A 8 -17.62 20.99 -21.54
C THR A 8 -16.98 21.82 -20.42
N THR A 9 -17.31 21.54 -19.15
CA THR A 9 -16.39 21.85 -18.01
C THR A 9 -16.45 20.85 -16.85
N SER A 10 -17.44 19.94 -16.78
CA SER A 10 -17.61 19.05 -15.61
C SER A 10 -16.74 17.78 -15.58
N SER A 11 -16.14 17.33 -16.69
CA SER A 11 -15.49 16.00 -16.77
C SER A 11 -14.06 15.99 -16.22
N SER A 12 -13.24 16.99 -16.59
CA SER A 12 -11.81 17.02 -16.25
C SER A 12 -11.55 17.24 -14.76
N ALA A 13 -12.25 18.19 -14.13
CA ALA A 13 -12.10 18.47 -12.70
C ALA A 13 -12.56 17.29 -11.81
N LYS A 14 -13.65 16.60 -12.20
CA LYS A 14 -14.09 15.39 -11.50
C LYS A 14 -13.06 14.28 -11.62
N LYS A 15 -12.48 14.08 -12.80
CA LYS A 15 -11.41 13.09 -13.02
C LYS A 15 -10.17 13.40 -12.18
N THR A 16 -9.71 14.65 -12.14
CA THR A 16 -8.56 15.07 -11.31
C THR A 16 -8.81 14.85 -9.81
N LEU A 17 -9.99 15.20 -9.31
CA LEU A 17 -10.37 14.96 -7.92
C LEU A 17 -10.41 13.45 -7.62
N GLN A 18 -11.04 12.67 -8.48
CA GLN A 18 -11.11 11.21 -8.32
C GLN A 18 -9.75 10.52 -8.40
N ILE A 19 -8.81 11.04 -9.18
CA ILE A 19 -7.42 10.56 -9.23
C ILE A 19 -6.65 10.94 -7.96
N SER A 20 -6.85 12.15 -7.44
CA SER A 20 -6.18 12.60 -6.23
C SER A 20 -6.63 11.83 -4.99
N LEU A 21 -7.90 11.41 -4.91
CA LEU A 21 -8.48 10.79 -3.72
C LEU A 21 -7.79 9.46 -3.32
N PRO A 22 -7.49 8.52 -4.24
CA PRO A 22 -6.69 7.33 -3.93
C PRO A 22 -5.25 7.65 -3.52
N TYR A 23 -4.64 8.65 -4.17
CA TYR A 23 -3.22 9.00 -4.00
C TYR A 23 -2.98 10.14 -3.02
N PHE A 24 -4.02 10.57 -2.31
CA PHE A 24 -3.93 11.64 -1.34
C PHE A 24 -3.19 11.13 -0.09
N LEU A 25 -2.12 11.83 0.26
CA LEU A 25 -1.44 11.69 1.55
C LEU A 25 -1.86 12.86 2.42
N HIS A 26 -2.38 12.57 3.61
CA HIS A 26 -2.74 13.63 4.55
C HIS A 26 -1.46 14.33 5.02
N PRO A 27 -1.45 15.64 5.32
CA PRO A 27 -0.24 16.33 5.78
C PRO A 27 0.39 15.75 7.07
N SER A 28 -0.37 14.98 7.85
CA SER A 28 0.14 14.26 9.03
C SER A 28 0.75 12.90 8.69
N ASP A 29 0.59 12.40 7.46
CA ASP A 29 1.13 11.13 7.01
C ASP A 29 2.64 11.27 6.85
N ARG A 30 3.36 10.44 7.59
CA ARG A 30 4.82 10.46 7.66
C ARG A 30 5.32 9.03 7.51
N PRO A 31 6.48 8.81 6.85
CA PRO A 31 7.02 7.47 6.67
C PRO A 31 7.20 6.72 7.99
N GLY A 32 7.68 7.41 9.03
CA GLY A 32 7.89 6.86 10.38
C GLY A 32 6.63 6.68 11.25
N ALA A 33 5.43 6.90 10.72
CA ALA A 33 4.21 6.75 11.51
C ALA A 33 3.90 5.27 11.78
N ILE A 34 3.56 4.96 13.03
CA ILE A 34 3.03 3.64 13.42
C ILE A 34 1.52 3.68 13.22
N ILE A 35 1.02 2.99 12.19
CA ILE A 35 -0.41 2.98 11.85
C ILE A 35 -1.18 1.80 12.46
N THR A 36 -0.46 0.84 13.05
CA THR A 36 -1.00 -0.29 13.82
C THR A 36 -0.05 -0.60 14.97
N THR A 37 -0.58 -0.93 16.14
CA THR A 37 0.22 -1.36 17.30
C THR A 37 0.55 -2.86 17.27
N CYS A 38 -0.05 -3.62 16.35
CA CYS A 38 0.27 -5.02 16.15
C CYS A 38 1.54 -5.11 15.29
N MET A 39 2.65 -5.55 15.89
CA MET A 39 3.92 -5.80 15.21
C MET A 39 3.95 -7.23 14.68
N LEU A 40 4.36 -7.44 13.44
CA LEU A 40 4.60 -8.77 12.89
C LEU A 40 5.84 -9.37 13.56
N ASN A 41 5.69 -10.56 14.14
CA ASN A 41 6.76 -11.25 14.87
C ASN A 41 7.04 -12.67 14.36
N GLY A 42 6.42 -13.05 13.23
CA GLY A 42 6.57 -14.36 12.60
C GLY A 42 5.45 -15.33 12.94
N ASP A 43 4.92 -15.30 14.16
CA ASP A 43 3.88 -16.23 14.62
C ASP A 43 2.45 -15.65 14.53
N ASN A 44 2.34 -14.33 14.37
CA ASN A 44 1.07 -13.61 14.49
C ASN A 44 0.55 -13.04 13.16
N TYR A 45 0.97 -13.59 12.01
CA TYR A 45 0.63 -13.05 10.68
C TYR A 45 -0.87 -12.75 10.52
N ASP A 46 -1.76 -13.69 10.87
CA ASP A 46 -3.21 -13.51 10.73
C ASP A 46 -3.75 -12.32 11.54
N MET A 47 -3.15 -12.02 12.69
CA MET A 47 -3.53 -10.88 13.53
C MET A 47 -2.98 -9.59 12.94
N TRP A 48 -1.72 -9.61 12.53
CA TRP A 48 -1.04 -8.48 11.90
C TRP A 48 -1.71 -8.08 10.58
N GLU A 49 -2.02 -9.05 9.70
CA GLU A 49 -2.66 -8.82 8.40
C GLU A 49 -3.98 -8.09 8.58
N LYS A 50 -4.83 -8.55 9.53
CA LYS A 50 -6.12 -7.91 9.84
C LYS A 50 -5.94 -6.49 10.37
N ALA A 51 -5.00 -6.30 11.31
CA ALA A 51 -4.74 -4.99 11.91
C ALA A 51 -4.22 -3.99 10.86
N MET A 52 -3.23 -4.38 10.07
CA MET A 52 -2.65 -3.56 9.01
C MET A 52 -3.67 -3.27 7.90
N THR A 53 -4.45 -4.27 7.47
CA THR A 53 -5.54 -4.10 6.49
C THR A 53 -6.55 -3.07 6.97
N ASN A 54 -6.96 -3.12 8.24
CA ASN A 54 -7.89 -2.15 8.82
C ASN A 54 -7.30 -0.73 8.86
N ALA A 55 -6.03 -0.59 9.24
CA ALA A 55 -5.34 0.69 9.25
C ALA A 55 -5.27 1.31 7.84
N LEU A 56 -4.87 0.52 6.84
CA LEU A 56 -4.81 0.97 5.44
C LEU A 56 -6.20 1.30 4.88
N ARG A 57 -7.23 0.53 5.24
CA ARG A 57 -8.62 0.82 4.86
C ARG A 57 -9.09 2.16 5.42
N ALA A 58 -8.81 2.44 6.69
CA ALA A 58 -9.15 3.73 7.31
C ALA A 58 -8.48 4.93 6.63
N LYS A 59 -7.34 4.71 5.97
CA LYS A 59 -6.60 5.73 5.20
C LYS A 59 -6.95 5.75 3.70
N ASN A 60 -7.91 4.95 3.26
CA ASN A 60 -8.28 4.77 1.86
C ASN A 60 -7.09 4.29 0.98
N LYS A 61 -6.34 3.30 1.47
CA LYS A 61 -5.12 2.79 0.84
C LYS A 61 -5.15 1.29 0.51
N LEU A 62 -6.28 0.62 0.75
CA LEU A 62 -6.42 -0.82 0.54
C LEU A 62 -6.15 -1.25 -0.91
N GLY A 63 -6.55 -0.43 -1.88
CA GLY A 63 -6.38 -0.70 -3.31
C GLY A 63 -4.92 -0.92 -3.76
N PHE A 64 -3.95 -0.43 -2.98
CA PHE A 64 -2.53 -0.64 -3.27
C PHE A 64 -2.07 -2.07 -2.94
N ILE A 65 -2.60 -2.67 -1.86
CA ILE A 65 -2.17 -4.00 -1.39
C ILE A 65 -3.03 -5.14 -1.95
N ASP A 66 -4.25 -4.86 -2.42
CA ASP A 66 -5.06 -5.84 -3.16
C ASP A 66 -4.79 -5.80 -4.69
N GLY A 67 -4.14 -4.75 -5.18
CA GLY A 67 -3.78 -4.56 -6.58
C GLY A 67 -4.87 -3.93 -7.44
N SER A 68 -5.99 -3.48 -6.86
CA SER A 68 -7.05 -2.77 -7.57
C SER A 68 -6.58 -1.40 -8.08
N LEU A 69 -5.59 -0.78 -7.43
CA LEU A 69 -4.94 0.47 -7.85
C LEU A 69 -3.62 0.17 -8.55
N LYS A 70 -3.71 -0.04 -9.86
CA LYS A 70 -2.54 -0.26 -10.72
C LYS A 70 -1.68 1.01 -10.83
N LYS A 71 -0.39 0.81 -11.03
CA LYS A 71 0.54 1.89 -11.37
C LYS A 71 0.11 2.52 -12.70
N PRO A 72 -0.10 3.85 -12.76
CA PRO A 72 -0.38 4.57 -14.00
C PRO A 72 0.80 4.56 -14.96
N ASP A 73 0.56 4.97 -16.20
CA ASP A 73 1.61 5.16 -17.20
C ASP A 73 2.66 6.19 -16.73
N LEU A 74 3.91 5.93 -17.09
CA LEU A 74 5.07 6.76 -16.74
C LEU A 74 4.90 8.20 -17.25
N ASP A 75 5.61 9.14 -16.63
CA ASP A 75 5.64 10.58 -16.94
C ASP A 75 4.34 11.37 -16.69
N THR A 76 3.38 10.77 -15.97
CA THR A 76 2.17 11.47 -15.51
C THR A 76 2.32 11.97 -14.07
N LEU A 77 1.65 13.09 -13.75
CA LEU A 77 1.47 13.54 -12.35
C LEU A 77 0.88 12.43 -11.48
N GLU A 78 -0.02 11.65 -12.07
CA GLU A 78 -0.66 10.51 -11.43
C GLU A 78 0.36 9.44 -11.00
N ALA A 79 1.30 9.09 -11.88
CA ALA A 79 2.38 8.17 -11.55
C ALA A 79 3.26 8.69 -10.41
N SER A 80 3.59 9.99 -10.39
CA SER A 80 4.37 10.59 -9.30
C SER A 80 3.63 10.50 -7.94
N LEU A 81 2.33 10.77 -7.93
CA LEU A 81 1.50 10.66 -6.72
C LEU A 81 1.34 9.20 -6.26
N TRP A 82 1.16 8.28 -7.20
CA TRP A 82 1.11 6.84 -6.94
C TRP A 82 2.43 6.36 -6.31
N ILE A 83 3.58 6.76 -6.87
CA ILE A 83 4.91 6.39 -6.37
C ILE A 83 5.11 6.91 -4.93
N ALA A 84 4.74 8.17 -4.66
CA ALA A 84 4.85 8.74 -3.32
C ALA A 84 3.99 7.96 -2.30
N CYS A 85 2.75 7.60 -2.65
CA CYS A 85 1.91 6.75 -1.82
C CYS A 85 2.50 5.36 -1.61
N ASN A 86 2.96 4.72 -2.68
CA ASN A 86 3.58 3.40 -2.63
C ASN A 86 4.76 3.37 -1.65
N SER A 87 5.68 4.34 -1.73
CA SER A 87 6.82 4.45 -0.81
C SER A 87 6.39 4.71 0.65
N MET A 88 5.34 5.50 0.86
CA MET A 88 4.77 5.73 2.20
C MET A 88 4.25 4.43 2.82
N LEU A 89 3.49 3.65 2.04
CA LEU A 89 2.91 2.39 2.49
C LEU A 89 3.98 1.33 2.77
N ILE A 90 5.01 1.23 1.93
CA ILE A 90 6.18 0.37 2.18
C ILE A 90 6.79 0.73 3.54
N SER A 91 7.01 2.02 3.80
CA SER A 91 7.56 2.48 5.08
C SER A 91 6.68 2.09 6.27
N TRP A 92 5.35 2.26 6.18
CA TRP A 92 4.43 1.85 7.24
C TRP A 92 4.41 0.35 7.48
N ILE A 93 4.51 -0.46 6.43
CA ILE A 93 4.60 -1.91 6.54
C ILE A 93 5.90 -2.30 7.24
N PHE A 94 7.05 -1.83 6.78
CA PHE A 94 8.34 -2.15 7.41
C PHE A 94 8.41 -1.69 8.88
N ASN A 95 7.84 -0.52 9.20
CA ASN A 95 7.77 -0.04 10.58
C ASN A 95 6.85 -0.86 11.50
N SER A 96 6.05 -1.76 10.93
CA SER A 96 5.17 -2.68 11.67
C SER A 96 5.74 -4.10 11.79
N ILE A 97 7.02 -4.29 11.47
CA ILE A 97 7.69 -5.59 11.43
C ILE A 97 8.84 -5.59 12.42
N GLU A 98 8.92 -6.62 13.25
CA GLU A 98 10.03 -6.73 14.20
C GLU A 98 11.38 -6.86 13.49
N ASN A 99 12.40 -6.17 14.01
CA ASN A 99 13.75 -6.16 13.43
C ASN A 99 14.37 -7.56 13.30
N SER A 100 13.94 -8.52 14.14
CA SER A 100 14.39 -9.91 14.11
C SER A 100 14.03 -10.64 12.82
N ILE A 101 12.93 -10.25 12.16
CA ILE A 101 12.41 -10.89 10.94
C ILE A 101 12.50 -9.99 9.70
N GLN A 102 12.85 -8.72 9.85
CA GLN A 102 13.06 -7.82 8.70
C GLN A 102 14.06 -8.37 7.65
N PRO A 103 15.19 -9.01 8.03
CA PRO A 103 16.14 -9.53 7.06
C PRO A 103 15.61 -10.66 6.16
N SER A 104 14.49 -11.30 6.52
CA SER A 104 13.90 -12.37 5.71
C SER A 104 12.93 -11.86 4.64
N ILE A 105 12.71 -10.54 4.55
CA ILE A 105 11.76 -9.92 3.62
C ILE A 105 12.53 -9.34 2.45
N THR A 106 12.02 -9.57 1.24
CA THR A 106 12.63 -9.01 0.03
C THR A 106 12.26 -7.53 -0.11
N TYR A 107 13.25 -6.68 -0.42
CA TYR A 107 12.99 -5.29 -0.79
C TYR A 107 12.38 -5.23 -2.19
N GLU A 108 11.08 -5.07 -2.24
CA GLU A 108 10.32 -4.98 -3.49
C GLU A 108 9.97 -3.53 -3.85
N GLU A 109 9.84 -3.25 -5.15
CA GLU A 109 9.52 -1.90 -5.65
C GLU A 109 8.08 -1.45 -5.32
N THR A 110 7.16 -2.41 -5.20
CA THR A 110 5.74 -2.11 -4.96
C THR A 110 5.28 -2.66 -3.63
N VAL A 111 4.43 -1.91 -2.93
CA VAL A 111 3.80 -2.35 -1.69
C VAL A 111 2.99 -3.64 -1.89
N LYS A 112 2.42 -3.84 -3.09
CA LYS A 112 1.72 -5.09 -3.44
C LYS A 112 2.66 -6.29 -3.38
N ALA A 113 3.85 -6.16 -3.96
CA ALA A 113 4.86 -7.21 -3.96
C ALA A 113 5.39 -7.48 -2.54
N VAL A 114 5.67 -6.41 -1.75
CA VAL A 114 6.02 -6.57 -0.32
C VAL A 114 4.91 -7.31 0.44
N TRP A 115 3.65 -6.93 0.21
CA TRP A 115 2.50 -7.55 0.88
C TRP A 115 2.34 -9.04 0.54
N ASP A 116 2.55 -9.40 -0.73
CA ASP A 116 2.49 -10.78 -1.19
C ASP A 116 3.67 -11.62 -0.64
N ASP A 117 4.89 -11.07 -0.60
CA ASP A 117 6.07 -11.73 -0.01
C ASP A 117 5.85 -12.03 1.48
N LEU A 118 5.30 -11.07 2.23
CA LEU A 118 4.94 -11.27 3.64
C LEU A 118 3.90 -12.38 3.82
N ARG A 119 2.90 -12.43 2.92
CA ARG A 119 1.91 -13.52 2.94
C ARG A 119 2.56 -14.86 2.65
N GLU A 120 3.44 -14.92 1.65
CA GLU A 120 4.12 -16.16 1.29
C GLU A 120 5.01 -16.65 2.44
N CYS A 121 5.73 -15.75 3.11
CA CYS A 121 6.67 -16.11 4.16
C CYS A 121 6.03 -16.49 5.50
N PHE A 122 4.92 -15.84 5.87
CA PHE A 122 4.39 -15.92 7.24
C PHE A 122 2.95 -16.45 7.38
N SER A 123 2.23 -16.69 6.27
CA SER A 123 0.90 -17.31 6.38
C SER A 123 1.00 -18.78 6.80
N ILE A 124 0.08 -19.20 7.68
CA ILE A 124 0.00 -20.56 8.23
C ILE A 124 -0.44 -21.51 7.10
N GLY A 125 0.54 -22.01 6.34
CA GLY A 125 0.34 -22.84 5.15
C GLY A 125 1.59 -22.99 4.27
N ASN A 126 2.51 -22.03 4.33
CA ASN A 126 3.77 -22.02 3.55
C ASN A 126 4.99 -22.23 4.45
N ALA A 127 5.05 -23.38 5.12
CA ALA A 127 6.05 -23.66 6.14
C ALA A 127 7.54 -23.82 5.73
N PRO A 128 8.04 -23.79 4.47
CA PRO A 128 9.45 -24.16 4.28
C PRO A 128 10.49 -23.03 4.40
N ARG A 129 10.15 -21.74 4.57
CA ARG A 129 11.18 -20.67 4.64
C ARG A 129 11.67 -20.29 6.04
N ILE A 130 10.90 -20.58 7.09
CA ILE A 130 11.28 -20.20 8.47
C ILE A 130 12.30 -21.18 9.09
N HIS A 131 12.50 -22.36 8.48
CA HIS A 131 13.34 -23.42 9.06
C HIS A 131 14.85 -23.34 8.74
N GLU A 132 15.35 -22.35 7.98
CA GLU A 132 16.79 -22.28 7.65
C GLU A 132 17.61 -21.29 8.50
N LEU A 133 17.01 -20.56 9.45
CA LEU A 133 17.74 -19.58 10.28
C LEU A 133 18.17 -20.10 11.66
N LYS A 134 18.20 -21.42 11.85
CA LYS A 134 18.86 -22.06 13.01
C LYS A 134 19.83 -23.13 12.55
N GLY A 135 21.03 -22.69 12.16
CA GLY A 135 22.22 -23.51 11.93
C GLY A 135 23.45 -22.76 12.40
#